data_AF-A0A925AF69-F1
#
_entry.id   AF-A0A925AF69-F1
#
_cell.length_a   1.000
_cell.length_b   1.000
_cell.length_c   1.000
_cell.angle_alpha   90.00
_cell.angle_beta   90.00
_cell.angle_gamma   90.00
#
_symmetry.space_group_name_H-M   'P 1'
#
loop_
_entity.id
_entity.type
_entity.pdbx_description
1 polymer ?
#
loop_
_entity_poly.entity_id
_entity_poly.type
_entity_poly.pdbx_seq_one_letter_code
_entity_poly.pdbx_strand_id
1 'polypeptide(L)'
;MFARQISPRVPFMTRGLLRSLAGLACTAAVALAPSPAAAQLNLFRGMEFRPAVSTRELDRYGKLFKLSEQQLEASKELLASYTSEFEQLSKERRDKMKDISDEFQETRDFSVMEQMGPVMEKYSKKATELETTFLDDFKVLLKDDQAAVWPKFERTRRREKTIDQGTLSGESVDLVKVVDDLNLSEEARLPLVDAMEQYEVDLDRVLAERNKVAKDQQEIMSPKPGSGGAISLDMTAMEEAMQKVQEAGGKVRDVNQRYARTFEGLVPEASLVKFKMAVKQQTFPQVYRPSRTAKAIEAAEKFEDLDARQKEEIKAIREQYDLDLQAANDRWAAALAEEEKSGSGPKGFGGLIMSFGDEKQEGPVPDARKAKRELDKRMLDSLKNLLTDAQKEKLPKRDETEGGPGSGVMTGGASIRINR
;
A
#
# COMPACT_ATOMS: atom_id res chain seq x y z
N MET A 1 -65.85 6.32 -49.96
CA MET A 1 -66.64 7.44 -49.40
C MET A 1 -65.74 8.67 -49.27
N PHE A 2 -66.32 9.85 -48.99
CA PHE A 2 -65.66 11.15 -48.74
C PHE A 2 -64.58 11.09 -47.62
N ALA A 3 -63.60 11.99 -47.46
CA ALA A 3 -63.08 13.17 -48.21
C ALA A 3 -61.64 13.46 -47.64
N ARG A 4 -60.63 13.97 -48.37
CA ARG A 4 -60.34 15.40 -48.73
C ARG A 4 -60.39 16.37 -47.52
N GLN A 5 -59.49 17.35 -47.32
CA GLN A 5 -58.45 17.93 -48.21
C GLN A 5 -57.39 18.80 -47.45
N ILE A 6 -56.13 18.79 -47.94
CA ILE A 6 -55.17 19.92 -48.14
C ILE A 6 -54.65 20.82 -46.97
N SER A 7 -53.37 21.21 -47.12
CA SER A 7 -52.50 22.15 -46.35
C SER A 7 -52.73 23.64 -46.78
N PRO A 8 -51.79 24.63 -46.84
CA PRO A 8 -50.39 24.78 -46.35
C PRO A 8 -50.00 26.19 -45.77
N ARG A 9 -48.68 26.39 -45.54
CA ARG A 9 -47.85 27.64 -45.70
C ARG A 9 -47.81 28.79 -44.65
N VAL A 10 -46.59 28.98 -44.12
CA VAL A 10 -45.81 30.24 -43.87
C VAL A 10 -46.05 31.39 -44.88
N PRO A 11 -45.76 32.70 -44.63
CA PRO A 11 -44.52 33.22 -43.97
C PRO A 11 -44.54 34.62 -43.24
N PHE A 12 -43.36 35.05 -42.74
CA PHE A 12 -42.92 36.44 -42.38
C PHE A 12 -43.68 37.21 -41.26
N MET A 13 -43.14 38.28 -40.62
CA MET A 13 -41.80 38.92 -40.72
C MET A 13 -41.07 38.92 -39.34
N THR A 14 -40.37 39.91 -38.72
CA THR A 14 -40.02 41.34 -38.95
C THR A 14 -38.66 41.65 -38.24
N ARG A 15 -38.26 42.92 -38.01
CA ARG A 15 -37.06 43.34 -37.23
C ARG A 15 -37.26 44.69 -36.51
N GLY A 16 -36.53 44.93 -35.41
CA GLY A 16 -36.31 46.23 -34.73
C GLY A 16 -35.45 46.02 -33.47
N LEU A 17 -34.18 46.43 -33.39
CA LEU A 17 -33.62 47.76 -33.08
C LEU A 17 -34.06 48.36 -31.72
N LEU A 18 -33.24 49.08 -30.93
CA LEU A 18 -31.78 49.09 -30.65
C LEU A 18 -31.49 50.17 -29.56
N ARG A 19 -30.49 49.96 -28.68
CA ARG A 19 -29.76 50.95 -27.81
C ARG A 19 -30.33 51.38 -26.44
N SER A 20 -29.46 51.25 -25.43
CA SER A 20 -29.18 52.19 -24.29
C SER A 20 -30.25 52.44 -23.21
N LEU A 21 -29.93 52.80 -21.95
CA LEU A 21 -28.63 53.03 -21.26
C LEU A 21 -28.77 52.78 -19.72
N ALA A 22 -27.63 52.61 -19.04
CA ALA A 22 -27.36 52.89 -17.61
C ALA A 22 -28.29 52.35 -16.50
N GLY A 23 -27.81 51.32 -15.78
CA GLY A 23 -27.15 51.56 -14.49
C GLY A 23 -27.99 51.64 -13.20
N LEU A 24 -27.96 50.55 -12.41
CA LEU A 24 -27.65 50.63 -10.97
C LEU A 24 -26.98 49.31 -10.53
N ALA A 25 -25.91 49.37 -9.75
CA ALA A 25 -25.17 48.19 -9.29
C ALA A 25 -25.17 48.12 -7.75
N CYS A 26 -26.12 47.39 -7.18
CA CYS A 26 -26.16 47.07 -5.76
C CYS A 26 -25.48 45.72 -5.50
N THR A 27 -24.19 45.73 -5.18
CA THR A 27 -23.43 44.54 -4.80
C THR A 27 -23.80 44.06 -3.39
N ALA A 28 -24.84 43.24 -3.30
CA ALA A 28 -25.16 42.48 -2.09
C ALA A 28 -24.09 41.41 -1.83
N ALA A 29 -23.10 41.75 -1.00
CA ALA A 29 -22.02 40.84 -0.62
C ALA A 29 -22.52 39.76 0.36
N VAL A 30 -23.12 38.69 -0.17
CA VAL A 30 -23.39 37.47 0.60
C VAL A 30 -22.05 36.83 0.98
N ALA A 31 -21.77 36.80 2.28
CA ALA A 31 -20.55 36.20 2.81
C ALA A 31 -20.57 34.67 2.66
N LEU A 32 -19.97 34.17 1.57
CA LEU A 32 -19.71 32.75 1.36
C LEU A 32 -18.59 32.28 2.30
N ALA A 33 -18.94 32.02 3.56
CA ALA A 33 -18.09 31.24 4.45
C ALA A 33 -17.94 29.81 3.89
N PRO A 34 -16.71 29.30 3.65
CA PRO A 34 -16.51 27.97 3.11
C PRO A 34 -16.81 26.90 4.17
N SER A 35 -17.94 26.18 4.04
CA SER A 35 -18.37 25.14 4.98
C SER A 35 -17.34 23.99 5.10
N PRO A 36 -16.64 23.83 6.24
CA PRO A 36 -15.58 22.84 6.38
C PRO A 36 -16.17 21.50 6.87
N ALA A 37 -16.90 20.79 6.01
CA ALA A 37 -17.66 19.60 6.43
C ALA A 37 -17.61 18.38 5.49
N ALA A 38 -17.35 18.54 4.19
CA ALA A 38 -17.50 17.45 3.21
C ALA A 38 -16.23 16.61 2.97
N ALA A 39 -15.04 17.09 3.34
CA ALA A 39 -13.77 16.46 2.97
C ALA A 39 -13.34 15.32 3.91
N GLN A 40 -13.60 15.45 5.22
CA GLN A 40 -13.09 14.52 6.25
C GLN A 40 -13.78 13.16 6.23
N LEU A 41 -15.05 13.09 5.82
CA LEU A 41 -15.85 11.86 5.75
C LEU A 41 -15.43 10.89 4.61
N ASN A 42 -14.53 11.30 3.71
CA ASN A 42 -13.97 10.41 2.67
C ASN A 42 -12.95 9.39 3.21
N LEU A 43 -12.51 9.48 4.46
CA LEU A 43 -11.44 8.65 5.05
C LEU A 43 -11.68 7.14 4.93
N PHE A 44 -12.94 6.69 4.92
CA PHE A 44 -13.33 5.28 4.83
C PHE A 44 -13.51 4.75 3.39
N ARG A 45 -13.51 5.64 2.38
CA ARG A 45 -13.94 5.32 1.00
C ARG A 45 -12.97 4.43 0.21
N GLY A 46 -11.82 4.08 0.79
CA GLY A 46 -10.82 3.17 0.20
C GLY A 46 -10.76 1.76 0.80
N MET A 47 -11.45 1.49 1.92
CA MET A 47 -11.41 0.17 2.56
C MET A 47 -12.40 -0.82 1.93
N GLU A 48 -12.06 -1.30 0.75
CA GLU A 48 -12.77 -2.41 0.10
C GLU A 48 -12.42 -3.74 0.78
N PHE A 49 -13.24 -4.17 1.73
CA PHE A 49 -13.14 -5.48 2.36
C PHE A 49 -13.49 -6.58 1.36
N ARG A 50 -12.47 -7.30 0.88
CA ARG A 50 -12.58 -8.44 -0.04
C ARG A 50 -12.59 -9.77 0.73
N PRO A 51 -13.18 -10.85 0.17
CA PRO A 51 -13.04 -12.18 0.74
C PRO A 51 -11.56 -12.57 0.83
N ALA A 52 -11.21 -13.33 1.87
CA ALA A 52 -9.83 -13.68 2.20
C ALA A 52 -9.37 -15.04 1.61
N VAL A 53 -10.24 -15.64 0.80
CA VAL A 53 -9.91 -16.60 -0.25
C VAL A 53 -10.69 -16.20 -1.50
N SER A 54 -10.01 -16.11 -2.63
CA SER A 54 -10.57 -15.87 -3.96
C SER A 54 -10.31 -17.06 -4.90
N THR A 55 -10.93 -17.10 -6.07
CA THR A 55 -10.68 -18.13 -7.09
C THR A 55 -9.20 -18.25 -7.44
N ARG A 56 -8.49 -17.11 -7.56
CA ARG A 56 -7.05 -17.06 -7.80
C ARG A 56 -6.23 -17.65 -6.64
N GLU A 57 -6.72 -17.59 -5.41
CA GLU A 57 -6.08 -18.26 -4.28
C GLU A 57 -6.38 -19.76 -4.28
N LEU A 58 -7.63 -20.18 -4.55
CA LEU A 58 -7.97 -21.59 -4.71
C LEU A 58 -7.17 -22.25 -5.86
N ASP A 59 -6.95 -21.58 -6.99
CA ASP A 59 -6.10 -22.07 -8.09
C ASP A 59 -4.64 -22.30 -7.65
N ARG A 60 -4.14 -21.49 -6.70
CA ARG A 60 -2.81 -21.69 -6.10
C ARG A 60 -2.80 -22.84 -5.10
N TYR A 61 -3.86 -22.98 -4.30
CA TYR A 61 -4.01 -24.10 -3.37
C TYR A 61 -4.13 -25.42 -4.14
N GLY A 62 -4.88 -25.44 -5.25
CA GLY A 62 -5.00 -26.58 -6.17
C GLY A 62 -3.66 -27.09 -6.69
N LYS A 63 -2.75 -26.18 -7.02
CA LYS A 63 -1.37 -26.50 -7.44
C LYS A 63 -0.50 -26.97 -6.27
N LEU A 64 -0.58 -26.32 -5.12
CA LEU A 64 0.21 -26.65 -3.92
C LEU A 64 -0.14 -28.06 -3.38
N PHE A 65 -1.43 -28.36 -3.25
CA PHE A 65 -1.94 -29.65 -2.78
C PHE A 65 -2.08 -30.71 -3.89
N LYS A 66 -1.75 -30.37 -5.14
CA LYS A 66 -1.87 -31.26 -6.32
C LYS A 66 -3.26 -31.93 -6.39
N LEU A 67 -4.32 -31.13 -6.27
CA LEU A 67 -5.69 -31.62 -6.23
C LEU A 67 -6.06 -32.36 -7.53
N SER A 68 -6.88 -33.39 -7.42
CA SER A 68 -7.57 -33.94 -8.59
C SER A 68 -8.62 -32.94 -9.12
N GLU A 69 -9.05 -33.12 -10.35
CA GLU A 69 -10.16 -32.36 -10.95
C GLU A 69 -11.41 -32.38 -10.07
N GLN A 70 -11.77 -33.56 -9.54
CA GLN A 70 -12.91 -33.72 -8.61
C GLN A 70 -12.73 -32.95 -7.30
N GLN A 71 -11.52 -32.97 -6.71
CA GLN A 71 -11.23 -32.19 -5.51
C GLN A 71 -11.27 -30.68 -5.79
N LEU A 72 -10.82 -30.24 -6.98
CA LEU A 72 -10.83 -28.84 -7.38
C LEU A 72 -12.25 -28.32 -7.63
N GLU A 73 -13.12 -29.09 -8.30
CA GLU A 73 -14.53 -28.69 -8.46
C GLU A 73 -15.28 -28.65 -7.13
N ALA A 74 -15.13 -29.67 -6.27
CA ALA A 74 -15.72 -29.63 -4.92
C ALA A 74 -15.21 -28.43 -4.09
N SER A 75 -13.94 -28.06 -4.24
CA SER A 75 -13.38 -26.87 -3.59
C SER A 75 -13.95 -25.55 -4.15
N LYS A 76 -14.34 -25.50 -5.43
CA LYS A 76 -15.02 -24.34 -6.03
C LYS A 76 -16.45 -24.21 -5.53
N GLU A 77 -17.15 -25.32 -5.27
CA GLU A 77 -18.48 -25.32 -4.65
C GLU A 77 -18.43 -24.76 -3.22
N LEU A 78 -17.46 -25.20 -2.41
CA LEU A 78 -17.18 -24.61 -1.09
C LEU A 78 -16.88 -23.11 -1.19
N LEU A 79 -16.04 -22.71 -2.15
CA LEU A 79 -15.68 -21.30 -2.37
C LEU A 79 -16.90 -20.46 -2.79
N ALA A 80 -17.84 -21.02 -3.55
CA ALA A 80 -19.07 -20.33 -3.96
C ALA A 80 -19.99 -20.04 -2.76
N SER A 81 -20.17 -20.99 -1.82
CA SER A 81 -20.92 -20.73 -0.58
C SER A 81 -20.23 -19.66 0.27
N TYR A 82 -18.93 -19.84 0.55
CA TYR A 82 -18.12 -18.86 1.30
C TYR A 82 -18.20 -17.46 0.71
N THR A 83 -18.12 -17.32 -0.61
CA THR A 83 -18.21 -16.03 -1.31
C THR A 83 -19.61 -15.42 -1.14
N SER A 84 -20.68 -16.20 -1.30
CA SER A 84 -22.06 -15.71 -1.14
C SER A 84 -22.36 -15.25 0.29
N GLU A 85 -21.91 -16.01 1.29
CA GLU A 85 -22.05 -15.67 2.71
C GLU A 85 -21.23 -14.44 3.08
N PHE A 86 -20.01 -14.31 2.54
CA PHE A 86 -19.16 -13.13 2.72
C PHE A 86 -19.75 -11.88 2.04
N GLU A 87 -20.38 -12.02 0.87
CA GLU A 87 -21.09 -10.93 0.18
C GLU A 87 -22.31 -10.45 0.98
N GLN A 88 -23.13 -11.37 1.52
CA GLN A 88 -24.23 -11.02 2.41
C GLN A 88 -23.71 -10.29 3.66
N LEU A 89 -22.70 -10.84 4.34
CA LEU A 89 -22.08 -10.21 5.51
C LEU A 89 -21.51 -8.81 5.20
N SER A 90 -20.91 -8.65 4.02
CA SER A 90 -20.39 -7.37 3.52
C SER A 90 -21.48 -6.40 3.06
N LYS A 91 -22.69 -6.88 2.75
CA LYS A 91 -23.88 -6.06 2.59
C LYS A 91 -24.42 -5.62 3.95
N GLU A 92 -24.67 -6.54 4.88
CA GLU A 92 -25.13 -6.24 6.25
C GLU A 92 -24.27 -5.16 6.95
N ARG A 93 -22.94 -5.22 6.77
CA ARG A 93 -22.03 -4.17 7.26
C ARG A 93 -22.20 -2.84 6.52
N ARG A 94 -22.28 -2.84 5.17
CA ARG A 94 -22.41 -1.61 4.37
C ARG A 94 -23.70 -0.87 4.68
N ASP A 95 -24.81 -1.61 4.78
CA ASP A 95 -26.13 -1.05 5.07
C ASP A 95 -26.08 -0.35 6.45
N LYS A 96 -25.61 -1.05 7.50
CA LYS A 96 -25.43 -0.46 8.85
C LYS A 96 -24.47 0.73 8.89
N MET A 97 -23.37 0.71 8.14
CA MET A 97 -22.43 1.84 8.04
C MET A 97 -23.08 3.06 7.36
N LYS A 98 -23.99 2.82 6.41
CA LYS A 98 -24.79 3.87 5.79
C LYS A 98 -25.82 4.42 6.79
N ASP A 99 -26.53 3.57 7.51
CA ASP A 99 -27.53 3.98 8.51
C ASP A 99 -26.90 4.91 9.57
N ILE A 100 -25.75 4.52 10.14
CA ILE A 100 -24.95 5.34 11.07
C ILE A 100 -24.52 6.68 10.44
N SER A 101 -24.06 6.65 9.18
CA SER A 101 -23.63 7.84 8.43
C SER A 101 -24.77 8.82 8.18
N ASP A 102 -25.97 8.32 7.88
CA ASP A 102 -27.14 9.13 7.56
C ASP A 102 -27.76 9.69 8.85
N GLU A 103 -27.89 8.88 9.90
CA GLU A 103 -28.30 9.31 11.25
C GLU A 103 -27.37 10.41 11.80
N PHE A 104 -26.04 10.28 11.63
CA PHE A 104 -25.08 11.34 11.99
C PHE A 104 -25.25 12.61 11.14
N GLN A 105 -25.58 12.50 9.85
CA GLN A 105 -25.79 13.68 8.99
C GLN A 105 -27.06 14.46 9.36
N GLU A 106 -28.11 13.76 9.76
CA GLU A 106 -29.39 14.34 10.22
C GLU A 106 -29.30 14.92 11.63
N THR A 107 -28.81 14.14 12.60
CA THR A 107 -28.79 14.52 14.02
C THR A 107 -27.62 15.43 14.42
N ARG A 108 -26.46 15.25 13.77
CA ARG A 108 -25.14 15.75 14.21
C ARG A 108 -24.68 15.26 15.58
N ASP A 109 -25.30 14.21 16.11
CA ASP A 109 -24.85 13.58 17.34
C ASP A 109 -23.69 12.61 17.07
N PHE A 110 -22.52 12.92 17.63
CA PHE A 110 -21.34 12.06 17.54
C PHE A 110 -21.48 10.74 18.30
N SER A 111 -22.43 10.59 19.23
CA SER A 111 -22.69 9.33 19.93
C SER A 111 -23.06 8.18 18.99
N VAL A 112 -23.74 8.51 17.88
CA VAL A 112 -24.11 7.59 16.80
C VAL A 112 -22.89 6.87 16.21
N MET A 113 -21.73 7.55 16.17
CA MET A 113 -20.48 6.98 15.66
C MET A 113 -19.88 5.92 16.58
N GLU A 114 -20.24 5.86 17.87
CA GLU A 114 -19.81 4.76 18.76
C GLU A 114 -20.33 3.40 18.29
N GLN A 115 -21.48 3.37 17.59
CA GLN A 115 -22.04 2.16 16.99
C GLN A 115 -21.14 1.52 15.93
N MET A 116 -20.18 2.27 15.35
CA MET A 116 -19.29 1.75 14.32
C MET A 116 -18.40 0.62 14.83
N GLY A 117 -17.87 0.74 16.05
CA GLY A 117 -16.95 -0.23 16.66
C GLY A 117 -17.56 -1.64 16.73
N PRO A 118 -18.70 -1.83 17.43
CA PRO A 118 -19.37 -3.13 17.51
C PRO A 118 -19.79 -3.72 16.16
N VAL A 119 -20.15 -2.90 15.16
CA VAL A 119 -20.48 -3.38 13.81
C VAL A 119 -19.23 -3.89 13.09
N MET A 120 -18.10 -3.18 13.19
CA MET A 120 -16.83 -3.60 12.60
C MET A 120 -16.24 -4.83 13.30
N GLU A 121 -16.36 -4.92 14.63
CA GLU A 121 -15.95 -6.08 15.42
C GLU A 121 -16.77 -7.32 15.05
N LYS A 122 -18.10 -7.22 15.02
CA LYS A 122 -19.00 -8.30 14.59
C LYS A 122 -18.72 -8.76 13.17
N TYR A 123 -18.45 -7.82 12.26
CA TYR A 123 -18.05 -8.13 10.89
C TYR A 123 -16.72 -8.89 10.85
N SER A 124 -15.70 -8.43 11.58
CA SER A 124 -14.37 -9.05 11.62
C SER A 124 -14.41 -10.46 12.19
N LYS A 125 -15.16 -10.69 13.28
CA LYS A 125 -15.37 -12.02 13.88
C LYS A 125 -16.03 -12.98 12.88
N LYS A 126 -17.20 -12.62 12.34
CA LYS A 126 -17.89 -13.43 11.32
C LYS A 126 -17.05 -13.69 10.06
N ALA A 127 -16.30 -12.70 9.57
CA ALA A 127 -15.45 -12.88 8.39
C ALA A 127 -14.27 -13.85 8.66
N THR A 128 -13.80 -13.92 9.91
CA THR A 128 -12.77 -14.87 10.35
C THR A 128 -13.36 -16.26 10.57
N GLU A 129 -14.58 -16.35 11.11
CA GLU A 129 -15.35 -17.60 11.23
C GLU A 129 -15.58 -18.24 9.86
N LEU A 130 -16.10 -17.48 8.88
CA LEU A 130 -16.28 -17.94 7.49
C LEU A 130 -14.96 -18.36 6.83
N GLU A 131 -13.86 -17.63 7.05
CA GLU A 131 -12.52 -18.02 6.56
C GLU A 131 -12.07 -19.35 7.17
N THR A 132 -12.38 -19.59 8.44
CA THR A 132 -11.98 -20.82 9.16
C THR A 132 -12.77 -22.02 8.66
N THR A 133 -14.11 -21.92 8.61
CA THR A 133 -14.99 -22.99 8.10
C THR A 133 -14.60 -23.40 6.68
N PHE A 134 -14.40 -22.44 5.76
CA PHE A 134 -13.97 -22.77 4.40
C PHE A 134 -12.64 -23.54 4.36
N LEU A 135 -11.67 -23.18 5.20
CA LEU A 135 -10.37 -23.84 5.24
C LEU A 135 -10.45 -25.23 5.88
N ASP A 136 -11.26 -25.43 6.92
CA ASP A 136 -11.48 -26.73 7.54
C ASP A 136 -12.25 -27.69 6.60
N ASP A 137 -13.30 -27.21 5.92
CA ASP A 137 -14.03 -28.00 4.91
C ASP A 137 -13.12 -28.36 3.72
N PHE A 138 -12.32 -27.40 3.23
CA PHE A 138 -11.32 -27.63 2.19
C PHE A 138 -10.27 -28.66 2.62
N LYS A 139 -9.87 -28.68 3.90
CA LYS A 139 -8.94 -29.66 4.47
C LYS A 139 -9.54 -31.07 4.51
N VAL A 140 -10.85 -31.21 4.74
CA VAL A 140 -11.56 -32.50 4.69
C VAL A 140 -11.60 -33.10 3.29
N LEU A 141 -11.47 -32.29 2.23
CA LEU A 141 -11.34 -32.79 0.85
C LEU A 141 -9.95 -33.37 0.52
N LEU A 142 -8.95 -33.20 1.40
CA LEU A 142 -7.56 -33.66 1.17
C LEU A 142 -7.37 -35.13 1.57
N LYS A 143 -6.53 -35.84 0.81
CA LYS A 143 -5.97 -37.15 1.19
C LYS A 143 -4.81 -36.98 2.16
N ASP A 144 -4.43 -38.03 2.88
CA ASP A 144 -3.33 -38.01 3.87
C ASP A 144 -2.01 -37.41 3.35
N ASP A 145 -1.63 -37.74 2.10
CA ASP A 145 -0.41 -37.25 1.45
C ASP A 145 -0.49 -35.75 1.09
N GLN A 146 -1.68 -35.25 0.78
CA GLN A 146 -1.95 -33.84 0.53
C GLN A 146 -2.09 -33.07 1.86
N ALA A 147 -2.74 -33.66 2.87
CA ALA A 147 -2.88 -33.10 4.21
C ALA A 147 -1.52 -32.94 4.92
N ALA A 148 -0.53 -33.78 4.61
CA ALA A 148 0.85 -33.59 5.05
C ALA A 148 1.50 -32.27 4.58
N VAL A 149 1.00 -31.66 3.50
CA VAL A 149 1.45 -30.33 3.01
C VAL A 149 0.82 -29.18 3.82
N TRP A 150 -0.23 -29.45 4.60
CA TRP A 150 -1.00 -28.42 5.32
C TRP A 150 -0.16 -27.48 6.18
N PRO A 151 0.85 -27.93 6.96
CA PRO A 151 1.69 -27.01 7.72
C PRO A 151 2.43 -26.01 6.83
N LYS A 152 2.92 -26.42 5.65
CA LYS A 152 3.61 -25.51 4.72
C LYS A 152 2.64 -24.49 4.10
N PHE A 153 1.42 -24.93 3.79
CA PHE A 153 0.33 -24.04 3.36
C PHE A 153 0.04 -22.96 4.41
N GLU A 154 -0.09 -23.32 5.69
CA GLU A 154 -0.31 -22.36 6.77
C GLU A 154 0.82 -21.33 6.90
N ARG A 155 2.10 -21.76 6.78
CA ARG A 155 3.26 -20.85 6.80
C ARG A 155 3.24 -19.85 5.65
N THR A 156 3.06 -20.34 4.41
CA THR A 156 2.96 -19.48 3.22
C THR A 156 1.76 -18.53 3.33
N ARG A 157 0.59 -18.99 3.79
CA ARG A 157 -0.60 -18.14 3.97
C ARG A 157 -0.38 -17.06 5.03
N ARG A 158 0.28 -17.39 6.15
CA ARG A 158 0.59 -16.42 7.22
C ARG A 158 1.56 -15.35 6.73
N ARG A 159 2.60 -15.74 5.97
CA ARG A 159 3.52 -14.82 5.29
C ARG A 159 2.76 -13.88 4.36
N GLU A 160 2.06 -14.39 3.36
CA GLU A 160 1.35 -13.58 2.35
C GLU A 160 0.27 -12.66 2.92
N LYS A 161 -0.41 -13.07 4.01
CA LYS A 161 -1.50 -12.29 4.63
C LYS A 161 -1.01 -11.19 5.58
N THR A 162 0.23 -11.28 6.11
CA THR A 162 0.65 -10.42 7.23
C THR A 162 2.06 -9.85 7.18
N ILE A 163 2.97 -10.30 6.31
CA ILE A 163 4.36 -9.80 6.33
C ILE A 163 4.45 -8.30 6.02
N ASP A 164 3.59 -7.77 5.15
CA ASP A 164 3.58 -6.36 4.79
C ASP A 164 3.02 -5.41 5.87
N GLN A 165 2.42 -5.96 6.93
CA GLN A 165 1.96 -5.23 8.12
C GLN A 165 3.11 -4.76 9.03
N GLY A 166 4.37 -5.00 8.64
CA GLY A 166 5.55 -4.62 9.41
C GLY A 166 5.71 -3.11 9.61
N THR A 167 6.17 -2.76 10.81
CA THR A 167 6.38 -1.38 11.26
C THR A 167 7.83 -0.93 11.07
N LEU A 168 8.79 -1.82 11.32
CA LEU A 168 10.24 -1.54 11.27
C LEU A 168 10.83 -1.79 9.87
N SER A 169 11.91 -1.09 9.54
CA SER A 169 12.66 -1.29 8.29
C SER A 169 13.28 -2.68 8.27
N GLY A 170 12.93 -3.49 7.28
CA GLY A 170 13.32 -4.90 7.18
C GLY A 170 12.37 -5.92 7.81
N GLU A 171 11.33 -5.49 8.53
CA GLU A 171 10.29 -6.39 9.04
C GLU A 171 9.46 -6.97 7.87
N SER A 172 9.11 -6.14 6.90
CA SER A 172 8.23 -6.48 5.77
C SER A 172 8.93 -7.14 4.56
N VAL A 173 10.08 -7.77 4.74
CA VAL A 173 10.88 -8.35 3.64
C VAL A 173 10.50 -9.81 3.41
N ASP A 174 9.85 -10.11 2.28
CA ASP A 174 9.58 -11.49 1.86
C ASP A 174 10.71 -12.02 0.97
N LEU A 175 11.68 -12.71 1.59
CA LEU A 175 12.79 -13.33 0.85
C LEU A 175 12.37 -14.47 -0.10
N VAL A 176 11.23 -15.15 0.13
CA VAL A 176 10.72 -16.14 -0.85
C VAL A 176 10.34 -15.41 -2.12
N LYS A 177 9.57 -14.32 -1.99
CA LYS A 177 9.23 -13.46 -3.13
C LYS A 177 10.48 -12.87 -3.79
N VAL A 178 11.48 -12.41 -3.04
CA VAL A 178 12.74 -11.90 -3.62
C VAL A 178 13.43 -12.97 -4.48
N VAL A 179 13.53 -14.22 -4.01
CA VAL A 179 14.14 -15.32 -4.77
C VAL A 179 13.31 -15.70 -5.99
N ASP A 180 11.98 -15.68 -5.90
CA ASP A 180 11.09 -15.95 -7.03
C ASP A 180 11.17 -14.84 -8.10
N ASP A 181 11.20 -13.57 -7.70
CA ASP A 181 11.36 -12.42 -8.61
C ASP A 181 12.72 -12.41 -9.34
N LEU A 182 13.75 -13.15 -8.86
CA LEU A 182 15.01 -13.36 -9.61
C LEU A 182 14.85 -14.24 -10.85
N ASN A 183 13.82 -15.10 -10.92
CA ASN A 183 13.60 -16.06 -12.01
C ASN A 183 14.83 -16.96 -12.29
N LEU A 184 15.43 -17.51 -11.22
CA LEU A 184 16.51 -18.49 -11.30
C LEU A 184 16.04 -19.81 -11.95
N SER A 185 16.92 -20.52 -12.66
CA SER A 185 16.63 -21.89 -13.13
C SER A 185 16.57 -22.88 -11.97
N GLU A 186 15.95 -24.04 -12.16
CA GLU A 186 15.80 -25.05 -11.11
C GLU A 186 17.16 -25.47 -10.51
N GLU A 187 18.19 -25.66 -11.33
CA GLU A 187 19.55 -26.00 -10.89
C GLU A 187 20.17 -24.90 -10.02
N ALA A 188 19.89 -23.63 -10.36
CA ALA A 188 20.30 -22.46 -9.59
C ALA A 188 19.44 -22.21 -8.33
N ARG A 189 18.28 -22.87 -8.20
CA ARG A 189 17.44 -22.88 -7.00
C ARG A 189 17.80 -24.01 -6.03
N LEU A 190 18.38 -25.12 -6.50
CA LEU A 190 18.74 -26.27 -5.65
C LEU A 190 19.53 -25.88 -4.36
N PRO A 191 20.55 -25.00 -4.39
CA PRO A 191 21.29 -24.61 -3.18
C PRO A 191 20.47 -23.81 -2.16
N LEU A 192 19.32 -23.26 -2.57
CA LEU A 192 18.46 -22.42 -1.74
C LEU A 192 17.34 -23.20 -1.06
N VAL A 193 17.00 -24.42 -1.51
CA VAL A 193 15.79 -25.15 -1.08
C VAL A 193 15.69 -25.31 0.44
N ASP A 194 16.69 -25.94 1.06
CA ASP A 194 16.71 -26.20 2.51
C ASP A 194 16.75 -24.89 3.32
N ALA A 195 17.48 -23.89 2.82
CA ALA A 195 17.59 -22.58 3.44
C ALA A 195 16.28 -21.77 3.35
N MET A 196 15.51 -21.93 2.28
CA MET A 196 14.16 -21.36 2.11
C MET A 196 13.13 -22.07 2.98
N GLU A 197 13.18 -23.40 3.10
CA GLU A 197 12.31 -24.16 4.02
C GLU A 197 12.55 -23.73 5.48
N GLN A 198 13.80 -23.66 5.93
CA GLN A 198 14.13 -23.22 7.29
C GLN A 198 13.82 -21.73 7.50
N TYR A 199 13.99 -20.88 6.49
CA TYR A 199 13.51 -19.48 6.53
C TYR A 199 11.99 -19.42 6.76
N GLU A 200 11.19 -20.19 5.99
CA GLU A 200 9.73 -20.22 6.17
C GLU A 200 9.35 -20.72 7.57
N VAL A 201 10.04 -21.71 8.14
CA VAL A 201 9.79 -22.23 9.50
C VAL A 201 10.16 -21.20 10.58
N ASP A 202 11.35 -20.59 10.48
CA ASP A 202 11.82 -19.61 11.45
C ASP A 202 10.95 -18.34 11.45
N LEU A 203 10.58 -17.88 10.25
CA LEU A 203 9.73 -16.71 10.00
C LEU A 203 8.30 -16.95 10.51
N ASP A 204 7.70 -18.10 10.22
CA ASP A 204 6.32 -18.40 10.60
C ASP A 204 6.09 -18.36 12.12
N ARG A 205 7.09 -18.80 12.88
CA ARG A 205 7.10 -18.74 14.34
C ARG A 205 7.12 -17.30 14.86
N VAL A 206 7.96 -16.43 14.30
CA VAL A 206 8.02 -15.01 14.74
C VAL A 206 6.87 -14.18 14.20
N LEU A 207 6.33 -14.49 13.02
CA LEU A 207 5.09 -13.91 12.52
C LEU A 207 3.89 -14.30 13.37
N ALA A 208 3.79 -15.54 13.87
CA ALA A 208 2.74 -15.94 14.81
C ALA A 208 2.78 -15.10 16.10
N GLU A 209 3.97 -14.91 16.66
CA GLU A 209 4.21 -14.08 17.85
C GLU A 209 3.82 -12.61 17.59
N ARG A 210 4.33 -12.01 16.51
CA ARG A 210 4.05 -10.63 16.10
C ARG A 210 2.56 -10.41 15.82
N ASN A 211 1.91 -11.33 15.11
CA ASN A 211 0.48 -11.24 14.81
C ASN A 211 -0.40 -11.36 16.05
N LYS A 212 0.01 -12.17 17.05
CA LYS A 212 -0.67 -12.21 18.34
C LYS A 212 -0.52 -10.86 19.06
N VAL A 213 0.71 -10.35 19.21
CA VAL A 213 0.97 -9.07 19.89
C VAL A 213 0.21 -7.90 19.23
N ALA A 214 0.14 -7.86 17.89
CA ALA A 214 -0.65 -6.86 17.16
C ALA A 214 -2.16 -6.96 17.44
N LYS A 215 -2.71 -8.18 17.55
CA LYS A 215 -4.11 -8.39 17.93
C LYS A 215 -4.37 -7.96 19.38
N ASP A 216 -3.50 -8.37 20.30
CA ASP A 216 -3.59 -8.02 21.73
C ASP A 216 -3.50 -6.48 21.90
N GLN A 217 -2.67 -5.78 21.12
CA GLN A 217 -2.64 -4.31 21.05
C GLN A 217 -3.93 -3.72 20.48
N GLN A 218 -4.50 -4.29 19.41
CA GLN A 218 -5.75 -3.80 18.82
C GLN A 218 -6.91 -3.85 19.83
N GLU A 219 -6.96 -4.87 20.70
CA GLU A 219 -7.95 -4.97 21.76
C GLU A 219 -7.76 -3.89 22.84
N ILE A 220 -6.52 -3.57 23.21
CA ILE A 220 -6.19 -2.46 24.13
C ILE A 220 -6.57 -1.09 23.55
N MET A 221 -6.32 -0.87 22.25
CA MET A 221 -6.58 0.40 21.55
C MET A 221 -8.03 0.57 21.06
N SER A 222 -8.87 -0.46 21.17
CA SER A 222 -10.28 -0.39 20.74
C SER A 222 -11.10 0.51 21.68
N PRO A 223 -11.91 1.46 21.17
CA PRO A 223 -12.76 2.30 22.01
C PRO A 223 -13.70 1.45 22.86
N LYS A 224 -13.65 1.64 24.19
CA LYS A 224 -14.51 0.90 25.12
C LYS A 224 -15.92 1.53 25.10
N PRO A 225 -17.00 0.74 24.98
CA PRO A 225 -18.37 1.27 24.94
C PRO A 225 -18.67 2.20 26.12
N GLY A 226 -19.23 3.38 25.84
CA GLY A 226 -19.55 4.37 26.87
C GLY A 226 -18.38 5.24 27.33
N SER A 227 -17.24 5.23 26.64
CA SER A 227 -16.14 6.19 26.91
C SER A 227 -16.36 7.58 26.29
N GLY A 228 -17.49 7.83 25.60
CA GLY A 228 -17.85 9.14 25.04
C GLY A 228 -16.95 9.55 23.87
N GLY A 229 -16.51 8.60 23.06
CA GLY A 229 -15.48 8.77 22.02
C GLY A 229 -14.09 9.15 22.53
N ALA A 230 -13.92 9.44 23.82
CA ALA A 230 -12.63 9.76 24.40
C ALA A 230 -11.77 8.49 24.48
N ILE A 231 -10.65 8.49 23.76
CA ILE A 231 -9.61 7.48 23.97
C ILE A 231 -9.02 7.76 25.35
N SER A 232 -9.32 6.91 26.33
CA SER A 232 -8.66 6.92 27.63
C SER A 232 -7.23 6.41 27.46
N LEU A 233 -6.35 7.29 26.98
CA LEU A 233 -4.94 7.04 26.76
C LEU A 233 -4.23 6.86 28.11
N ASP A 234 -4.25 5.62 28.62
CA ASP A 234 -3.22 5.16 29.53
C ASP A 234 -1.91 5.12 28.74
N MET A 235 -1.17 6.21 28.86
CA MET A 235 0.10 6.45 28.18
C MET A 235 1.11 5.33 28.47
N THR A 236 1.10 4.81 29.70
CA THR A 236 1.93 3.69 30.17
C THR A 236 1.57 2.39 29.45
N ALA A 237 0.28 2.03 29.42
CA ALA A 237 -0.19 0.81 28.76
C ALA A 237 0.02 0.88 27.23
N MET A 238 -0.12 2.08 26.64
CA MET A 238 0.18 2.32 25.23
C MET A 238 1.69 2.22 24.93
N GLU A 239 2.55 2.77 25.78
CA GLU A 239 4.01 2.66 25.63
C GLU A 239 4.45 1.20 25.74
N GLU A 240 4.01 0.47 26.77
CA GLU A 240 4.25 -0.97 26.91
C GLU A 240 3.77 -1.77 25.68
N ALA A 241 2.60 -1.44 25.13
CA ALA A 241 2.07 -2.10 23.95
C ALA A 241 2.92 -1.80 22.71
N MET A 242 3.41 -0.56 22.54
CA MET A 242 4.32 -0.22 21.45
C MET A 242 5.69 -0.89 21.60
N GLN A 243 6.25 -0.97 22.81
CA GLN A 243 7.50 -1.69 23.08
C GLN A 243 7.36 -3.18 22.69
N LYS A 244 6.29 -3.85 23.12
CA LYS A 244 6.01 -5.27 22.76
C LYS A 244 5.86 -5.48 21.25
N VAL A 245 5.26 -4.53 20.52
CA VAL A 245 5.18 -4.57 19.05
C VAL A 245 6.56 -4.38 18.40
N GLN A 246 7.37 -3.44 18.89
CA GLN A 246 8.74 -3.22 18.39
C GLN A 246 9.64 -4.44 18.64
N GLU A 247 9.54 -5.08 19.81
CA GLU A 247 10.25 -6.33 20.09
C GLU A 247 9.85 -7.47 19.14
N ALA A 248 8.54 -7.67 18.93
CA ALA A 248 8.04 -8.74 18.07
C ALA A 248 8.36 -8.50 16.58
N GLY A 249 8.23 -7.25 16.10
CA GLY A 249 8.68 -6.84 14.76
C GLY A 249 10.20 -6.94 14.60
N GLY A 250 10.96 -6.66 15.66
CA GLY A 250 12.41 -6.87 15.73
C GLY A 250 12.78 -8.34 15.49
N LYS A 251 12.11 -9.29 16.15
CA LYS A 251 12.32 -10.74 15.94
C LYS A 251 12.09 -11.17 14.48
N VAL A 252 11.08 -10.59 13.80
CA VAL A 252 10.80 -10.82 12.38
C VAL A 252 11.93 -10.22 11.51
N ARG A 253 12.29 -8.95 11.73
CA ARG A 253 13.38 -8.27 11.02
C ARG A 253 14.71 -9.02 11.15
N ASP A 254 15.03 -9.53 12.33
CA ASP A 254 16.31 -10.20 12.60
C ASP A 254 16.39 -11.59 11.94
N VAL A 255 15.26 -12.30 11.80
CA VAL A 255 15.16 -13.49 10.94
C VAL A 255 15.39 -13.11 9.48
N ASN A 256 14.72 -12.07 8.96
CA ASN A 256 14.89 -11.61 7.58
C ASN A 256 16.34 -11.21 7.29
N GLN A 257 17.00 -10.47 8.20
CA GLN A 257 18.41 -10.08 8.03
C GLN A 257 19.37 -11.27 8.08
N ARG A 258 19.10 -12.28 8.92
CA ARG A 258 19.90 -13.53 8.96
C ARG A 258 19.80 -14.30 7.64
N TYR A 259 18.58 -14.53 7.15
CA TYR A 259 18.38 -15.30 5.93
C TYR A 259 18.77 -14.54 4.67
N ALA A 260 18.66 -13.21 4.65
CA ALA A 260 19.21 -12.40 3.55
C ALA A 260 20.72 -12.65 3.38
N ARG A 261 21.51 -12.59 4.46
CA ARG A 261 22.95 -12.89 4.43
C ARG A 261 23.26 -14.34 4.07
N THR A 262 22.39 -15.27 4.47
CA THR A 262 22.52 -16.70 4.11
C THR A 262 22.31 -16.87 2.60
N PHE A 263 21.26 -16.26 2.05
CA PHE A 263 20.93 -16.34 0.62
C PHE A 263 21.97 -15.60 -0.24
N GLU A 264 22.60 -14.52 0.25
CA GLU A 264 23.74 -13.87 -0.45
C GLU A 264 24.90 -14.84 -0.76
N GLY A 265 25.09 -15.88 0.07
CA GLY A 265 26.10 -16.92 -0.16
C GLY A 265 25.63 -18.12 -1.00
N LEU A 266 24.35 -18.14 -1.41
CA LEU A 266 23.70 -19.26 -2.10
C LEU A 266 23.13 -18.87 -3.47
N VAL A 267 22.77 -17.59 -3.69
CA VAL A 267 22.36 -17.10 -5.01
C VAL A 267 23.55 -17.05 -5.98
N PRO A 268 23.36 -17.35 -7.28
CA PRO A 268 24.42 -17.19 -8.27
C PRO A 268 24.98 -15.77 -8.33
N GLU A 269 26.28 -15.62 -8.55
CA GLU A 269 26.98 -14.32 -8.61
C GLU A 269 26.32 -13.33 -9.58
N ALA A 270 25.92 -13.81 -10.77
CA ALA A 270 25.21 -13.02 -11.78
C ALA A 270 23.84 -12.46 -11.32
N SER A 271 23.26 -13.03 -10.25
CA SER A 271 22.01 -12.59 -9.62
C SER A 271 22.22 -11.85 -8.31
N LEU A 272 23.40 -11.91 -7.70
CA LEU A 272 23.70 -11.36 -6.37
C LEU A 272 23.42 -9.85 -6.26
N VAL A 273 23.76 -9.07 -7.31
CA VAL A 273 23.50 -7.62 -7.35
C VAL A 273 21.99 -7.33 -7.37
N LYS A 274 21.21 -8.12 -8.13
CA LYS A 274 19.75 -7.99 -8.19
C LYS A 274 19.10 -8.39 -6.85
N PHE A 275 19.56 -9.48 -6.24
CA PHE A 275 19.13 -9.92 -4.92
C PHE A 275 19.34 -8.81 -3.87
N LYS A 276 20.56 -8.28 -3.78
CA LYS A 276 20.92 -7.20 -2.85
C LYS A 276 20.08 -5.94 -3.04
N MET A 277 19.80 -5.55 -4.29
CA MET A 277 18.95 -4.40 -4.58
C MET A 277 17.48 -4.67 -4.18
N ALA A 278 16.94 -5.86 -4.48
CA ALA A 278 15.58 -6.24 -4.11
C ALA A 278 15.38 -6.28 -2.58
N VAL A 279 16.34 -6.85 -1.82
CA VAL A 279 16.33 -6.81 -0.35
C VAL A 279 16.41 -5.37 0.15
N LYS A 280 17.31 -4.52 -0.37
CA LYS A 280 17.37 -3.09 0.00
C LYS A 280 16.05 -2.36 -0.28
N GLN A 281 15.40 -2.63 -1.42
CA GLN A 281 14.12 -2.04 -1.82
C GLN A 281 12.96 -2.47 -0.92
N GLN A 282 12.89 -3.72 -0.46
CA GLN A 282 11.88 -4.15 0.52
C GLN A 282 12.20 -3.68 1.94
N THR A 283 13.49 -3.56 2.30
CA THR A 283 13.92 -3.11 3.64
C THR A 283 13.63 -1.63 3.85
N PHE A 284 13.92 -0.77 2.86
CA PHE A 284 13.69 0.68 2.92
C PHE A 284 12.99 1.20 1.64
N PRO A 285 11.70 0.92 1.43
CA PRO A 285 10.99 1.30 0.19
C PRO A 285 11.04 2.79 -0.13
N GLN A 286 10.95 3.64 0.89
CA GLN A 286 11.03 5.10 0.77
C GLN A 286 12.40 5.62 0.30
N VAL A 287 13.47 4.84 0.48
CA VAL A 287 14.85 5.20 0.12
C VAL A 287 15.17 4.76 -1.31
N TYR A 288 14.98 3.47 -1.62
CA TYR A 288 15.44 2.85 -2.86
C TYR A 288 14.39 2.78 -3.98
N ARG A 289 13.17 3.32 -3.77
CA ARG A 289 12.19 3.53 -4.85
C ARG A 289 12.79 4.43 -5.95
N PRO A 290 12.71 4.05 -7.24
CA PRO A 290 13.22 4.87 -8.35
C PRO A 290 12.63 6.29 -8.33
N SER A 291 13.51 7.29 -8.25
CA SER A 291 13.15 8.71 -8.30
C SER A 291 12.65 9.10 -9.69
N ARG A 292 11.96 10.25 -9.80
CA ARG A 292 11.67 10.85 -11.11
C ARG A 292 12.94 11.10 -11.93
N THR A 293 14.06 11.42 -11.29
CA THR A 293 15.35 11.65 -11.96
C THR A 293 15.92 10.36 -12.54
N ALA A 294 15.87 9.25 -11.80
CA ALA A 294 16.26 7.93 -12.30
C ALA A 294 15.40 7.51 -13.52
N LYS A 295 14.06 7.65 -13.40
CA LYS A 295 13.11 7.40 -14.50
C LYS A 295 13.38 8.30 -15.72
N ALA A 296 13.77 9.56 -15.50
CA ALA A 296 14.00 10.53 -16.57
C ALA A 296 15.30 10.29 -17.34
N ILE A 297 16.39 9.92 -16.65
CA ILE A 297 17.65 9.51 -17.29
C ILE A 297 17.41 8.22 -18.11
N GLU A 298 16.77 7.21 -17.50
CA GLU A 298 16.45 5.93 -18.16
C GLU A 298 15.49 6.08 -19.36
N ALA A 299 14.64 7.10 -19.37
CA ALA A 299 13.82 7.45 -20.52
C ALA A 299 14.63 8.16 -21.61
N ALA A 300 15.51 9.10 -21.23
CA ALA A 300 16.35 9.84 -22.17
C ALA A 300 17.35 8.92 -22.89
N GLU A 301 17.96 7.94 -22.20
CA GLU A 301 18.84 6.91 -22.79
C GLU A 301 18.20 6.15 -23.97
N LYS A 302 16.87 6.16 -24.07
CA LYS A 302 16.08 5.46 -25.10
C LYS A 302 15.56 6.39 -26.20
N PHE A 303 15.95 7.66 -26.22
CA PHE A 303 15.57 8.61 -27.27
C PHE A 303 16.39 8.36 -28.55
N GLU A 304 15.69 8.02 -29.64
CA GLU A 304 16.28 7.74 -30.95
C GLU A 304 16.94 8.99 -31.56
N ASP A 305 16.35 10.16 -31.33
CA ASP A 305 16.73 11.47 -31.86
C ASP A 305 17.82 12.21 -31.06
N LEU A 306 18.61 11.48 -30.28
CA LEU A 306 19.82 12.01 -29.64
C LEU A 306 21.01 11.99 -30.61
N ASP A 307 21.80 13.06 -30.62
CA ASP A 307 23.12 13.05 -31.28
C ASP A 307 24.17 12.25 -30.48
N ALA A 308 25.35 12.05 -31.07
CA ALA A 308 26.42 11.24 -30.46
C ALA A 308 26.94 11.82 -29.14
N ARG A 309 27.05 13.14 -29.02
CA ARG A 309 27.48 13.81 -27.79
C ARG A 309 26.40 13.73 -26.73
N GLN A 310 25.13 13.92 -27.08
CA GLN A 310 24.03 13.76 -26.13
C GLN A 310 24.01 12.34 -25.54
N LYS A 311 24.25 11.30 -26.36
CA LYS A 311 24.33 9.90 -25.87
C LYS A 311 25.48 9.69 -24.88
N GLU A 312 26.66 10.23 -25.19
CA GLU A 312 27.83 10.16 -24.31
C GLU A 312 27.64 10.91 -22.99
N GLU A 313 27.12 12.14 -23.03
CA GLU A 313 26.90 12.95 -21.83
C GLU A 313 25.72 12.48 -20.98
N ILE A 314 24.66 11.88 -21.56
CA ILE A 314 23.61 11.20 -20.78
C ILE A 314 24.19 10.00 -20.02
N LYS A 315 25.07 9.21 -20.67
CA LYS A 315 25.75 8.07 -20.03
C LYS A 315 26.67 8.54 -18.88
N ALA A 316 27.37 9.65 -19.04
CA ALA A 316 28.17 10.25 -17.96
C ALA A 316 27.28 10.74 -16.80
N ILE A 317 26.12 11.35 -17.09
CA ILE A 317 25.13 11.76 -16.08
C ILE A 317 24.56 10.54 -15.33
N ARG A 318 24.27 9.43 -16.03
CA ARG A 318 23.84 8.15 -15.46
C ARG A 318 24.88 7.62 -14.47
N GLU A 319 26.11 7.45 -14.93
CA GLU A 319 27.21 6.88 -14.13
C GLU A 319 27.51 7.70 -12.87
N GLN A 320 27.62 9.03 -12.97
CA GLN A 320 27.81 9.88 -11.80
C GLN A 320 26.58 9.88 -10.87
N TYR A 321 25.36 9.87 -11.43
CA TYR A 321 24.15 9.86 -10.61
C TYR A 321 24.00 8.55 -9.82
N ASP A 322 24.33 7.39 -10.38
CA ASP A 322 24.23 6.13 -9.65
C ASP A 322 25.23 6.04 -8.48
N LEU A 323 26.46 6.53 -8.67
CA LEU A 323 27.47 6.64 -7.61
C LEU A 323 27.01 7.59 -6.48
N ASP A 324 26.56 8.79 -6.84
CA ASP A 324 26.03 9.76 -5.88
C ASP A 324 24.78 9.24 -5.16
N LEU A 325 23.87 8.57 -5.89
CA LEU A 325 22.59 8.07 -5.41
C LEU A 325 22.79 6.89 -4.45
N GLN A 326 23.73 5.99 -4.71
CA GLN A 326 24.07 4.93 -3.75
C GLN A 326 24.55 5.54 -2.43
N ALA A 327 25.47 6.51 -2.47
CA ALA A 327 25.98 7.17 -1.26
C ALA A 327 24.89 7.95 -0.51
N ALA A 328 23.97 8.61 -1.22
CA ALA A 328 22.83 9.32 -0.62
C ALA A 328 21.80 8.36 0.00
N ASN A 329 21.49 7.25 -0.68
CA ASN A 329 20.55 6.24 -0.22
C ASN A 329 21.08 5.49 1.01
N ASP A 330 22.33 5.03 0.97
CA ASP A 330 22.92 4.26 2.07
C ASP A 330 23.04 5.11 3.35
N ARG A 331 23.27 6.43 3.22
CA ARG A 331 23.17 7.40 4.34
C ARG A 331 21.75 7.54 4.88
N TRP A 332 20.73 7.64 4.02
CA TRP A 332 19.33 7.78 4.45
C TRP A 332 18.81 6.50 5.12
N ALA A 333 19.16 5.33 4.58
CA ALA A 333 18.86 4.04 5.19
C ALA A 333 19.53 3.88 6.56
N ALA A 334 20.79 4.30 6.72
CA ALA A 334 21.47 4.30 8.02
C ALA A 334 20.81 5.25 9.03
N ALA A 335 20.42 6.46 8.61
CA ALA A 335 19.73 7.43 9.48
C ALA A 335 18.37 6.89 9.98
N LEU A 336 17.57 6.27 9.10
CA LEU A 336 16.31 5.62 9.47
C LEU A 336 16.53 4.43 10.43
N ALA A 337 17.54 3.60 10.17
CA ALA A 337 17.86 2.46 11.02
C ALA A 337 18.38 2.85 12.42
N GLU A 338 18.91 4.06 12.60
CA GLU A 338 19.30 4.59 13.91
C GLU A 338 18.10 5.22 14.65
N GLU A 339 17.28 5.98 13.92
CA GLU A 339 16.03 6.56 14.41
C GLU A 339 15.03 5.49 14.90
N GLU A 340 15.00 4.32 14.25
CA GLU A 340 14.22 3.16 14.71
C GLU A 340 14.74 2.54 16.02
N LYS A 341 16.06 2.58 16.29
CA LYS A 341 16.63 2.07 17.56
C LYS A 341 16.34 2.99 18.74
N SER A 342 16.26 4.31 18.50
CA SER A 342 16.02 5.30 19.55
C SER A 342 14.55 5.42 19.96
N GLY A 343 13.65 4.64 19.34
CA GLY A 343 12.19 4.71 19.54
C GLY A 343 11.55 6.03 19.08
N SER A 344 12.34 6.99 18.61
CA SER A 344 11.94 8.40 18.42
C SER A 344 11.33 8.68 17.03
N GLY A 345 11.31 7.68 16.14
CA GLY A 345 10.98 7.86 14.73
C GLY A 345 9.52 8.23 14.40
N PRO A 346 9.26 8.66 13.16
CA PRO A 346 7.97 9.19 12.71
C PRO A 346 6.82 8.17 12.67
N LYS A 347 7.09 6.87 12.91
CA LYS A 347 6.07 5.82 13.12
C LYS A 347 5.81 5.49 14.60
N GLY A 348 6.67 5.93 15.51
CA GLY A 348 6.51 5.73 16.95
C GLY A 348 5.57 6.78 17.57
N PHE A 349 5.35 6.68 18.88
CA PHE A 349 4.48 7.61 19.60
C PHE A 349 4.92 9.08 19.48
N GLY A 350 6.24 9.32 19.49
CA GLY A 350 6.83 10.64 19.22
C GLY A 350 6.42 11.20 17.85
N GLY A 351 6.46 10.38 16.80
CA GLY A 351 5.98 10.76 15.47
C GLY A 351 4.50 11.14 15.42
N LEU A 352 3.67 10.44 16.19
CA LEU A 352 2.22 10.69 16.25
C LEU A 352 1.89 12.00 16.99
N ILE A 353 2.67 12.39 18.02
CA ILE A 353 2.58 13.71 18.65
C ILE A 353 3.16 14.80 17.72
N MET A 354 4.35 14.59 17.17
CA MET A 354 5.04 15.57 16.32
C MET A 354 4.27 15.88 15.03
N SER A 355 3.38 14.98 14.58
CA SER A 355 2.46 15.24 13.46
C SER A 355 1.39 16.31 13.74
N PHE A 356 1.28 16.82 14.98
CA PHE A 356 0.44 17.97 15.35
C PHE A 356 1.23 19.26 15.61
N GLY A 357 2.57 19.23 15.55
CA GLY A 357 3.43 20.39 15.72
C GLY A 357 3.96 20.93 14.39
N ASP A 358 3.83 22.25 14.15
CA ASP A 358 4.34 22.93 12.95
C ASP A 358 5.85 23.28 13.06
N GLU A 359 6.60 22.48 13.84
CA GLU A 359 8.05 22.67 13.99
C GLU A 359 8.83 22.03 12.84
N LYS A 360 9.93 22.68 12.46
CA LYS A 360 10.83 22.16 11.44
C LYS A 360 11.51 20.89 11.96
N GLN A 361 11.26 19.77 11.30
CA GLN A 361 11.99 18.53 11.51
C GLN A 361 13.45 18.71 11.07
N GLU A 362 14.32 19.07 12.00
CA GLU A 362 15.78 19.06 11.85
C GLU A 362 16.34 17.71 12.34
N GLY A 363 17.39 17.20 11.70
CA GLY A 363 18.04 15.95 12.11
C GLY A 363 18.41 15.00 10.96
N PRO A 364 19.04 13.85 11.25
CA PRO A 364 19.71 13.01 10.26
C PRO A 364 18.82 12.49 9.12
N VAL A 365 17.57 12.12 9.42
CA VAL A 365 16.61 11.61 8.42
C VAL A 365 16.08 12.73 7.52
N PRO A 366 15.59 13.88 8.04
CA PRO A 366 15.33 15.08 7.24
C PRO A 366 16.52 15.52 6.36
N ASP A 367 17.73 15.56 6.91
CA ASP A 367 18.93 16.01 6.18
C ASP A 367 19.34 15.04 5.07
N ALA A 368 19.35 13.73 5.31
CA ALA A 368 19.64 12.74 4.28
C ALA A 368 18.59 12.78 3.15
N ARG A 369 17.30 12.93 3.51
CA ARG A 369 16.19 13.11 2.55
C ARG A 369 16.33 14.40 1.74
N LYS A 370 16.81 15.50 2.35
CA LYS A 370 17.11 16.77 1.69
C LYS A 370 18.28 16.63 0.72
N ALA A 371 19.40 16.05 1.16
CA ALA A 371 20.58 15.82 0.33
C ALA A 371 20.25 14.97 -0.92
N LYS A 372 19.45 13.90 -0.75
CA LYS A 372 18.97 13.10 -1.89
C LYS A 372 18.08 13.93 -2.85
N ARG A 373 17.19 14.78 -2.34
CA ARG A 373 16.35 15.67 -3.17
C ARG A 373 17.17 16.70 -3.94
N GLU A 374 18.23 17.23 -3.33
CA GLU A 374 19.13 18.19 -3.97
C GLU A 374 19.98 17.54 -5.07
N LEU A 375 20.45 16.30 -4.84
CA LEU A 375 21.05 15.45 -5.87
C LEU A 375 20.07 15.14 -7.02
N ASP A 376 18.87 14.62 -6.68
CA ASP A 376 17.84 14.28 -7.66
C ASP A 376 17.49 15.50 -8.52
N LYS A 377 17.40 16.71 -7.93
CA LYS A 377 17.22 17.96 -8.66
C LYS A 377 18.42 18.28 -9.57
N ARG A 378 19.64 18.27 -9.03
CA ARG A 378 20.88 18.62 -9.75
C ARG A 378 21.02 17.82 -11.04
N MET A 379 20.91 16.50 -10.97
CA MET A 379 21.11 15.63 -12.14
C MET A 379 19.96 15.74 -13.15
N LEU A 380 18.73 15.99 -12.68
CA LEU A 380 17.58 16.25 -13.57
C LEU A 380 17.70 17.59 -14.31
N ASP A 381 18.24 18.62 -13.67
CA ASP A 381 18.48 19.92 -14.30
C ASP A 381 19.68 19.86 -15.27
N SER A 382 20.75 19.11 -14.94
CA SER A 382 21.83 18.77 -15.90
C SER A 382 21.29 18.05 -17.14
N LEU A 383 20.46 17.01 -16.97
CA LEU A 383 19.84 16.28 -18.07
C LEU A 383 19.00 17.19 -18.97
N LYS A 384 18.18 18.08 -18.40
CA LYS A 384 17.41 19.05 -19.20
C LYS A 384 18.31 19.99 -19.99
N ASN A 385 19.40 20.49 -19.40
CA ASN A 385 20.26 21.46 -20.07
C ASN A 385 20.98 20.86 -21.30
N LEU A 386 21.12 19.54 -21.37
CA LEU A 386 21.66 18.79 -22.51
C LEU A 386 20.62 18.50 -23.60
N LEU A 387 19.33 18.49 -23.28
CA LEU A 387 18.24 18.09 -24.18
C LEU A 387 17.58 19.29 -24.90
N THR A 388 17.16 19.09 -26.14
CA THR A 388 16.30 20.06 -26.87
C THR A 388 14.92 20.12 -26.24
N ASP A 389 14.14 21.18 -26.48
CA ASP A 389 12.80 21.31 -25.87
C ASP A 389 11.85 20.19 -26.32
N ALA A 390 11.91 19.78 -27.59
CA ALA A 390 11.18 18.62 -28.10
C ALA A 390 11.59 17.29 -27.44
N GLN A 391 12.85 17.14 -27.00
CA GLN A 391 13.29 16.00 -26.20
C GLN A 391 12.83 16.13 -24.73
N LYS A 392 12.84 17.35 -24.15
CA LYS A 392 12.34 17.59 -22.77
C LYS A 392 10.86 17.24 -22.61
N GLU A 393 10.03 17.47 -23.63
CA GLU A 393 8.60 17.13 -23.60
C GLU A 393 8.32 15.62 -23.57
N LYS A 394 9.26 14.80 -24.07
CA LYS A 394 9.19 13.32 -24.01
C LYS A 394 9.55 12.75 -22.63
N LEU A 395 10.17 13.54 -21.74
CA LEU A 395 10.57 13.07 -20.41
C LEU A 395 9.34 12.75 -19.53
N PRO A 396 9.44 11.75 -18.62
CA PRO A 396 8.39 11.45 -17.66
C PRO A 396 7.89 12.70 -16.93
N LYS A 397 6.59 12.99 -17.07
CA LYS A 397 5.92 14.08 -16.35
C LYS A 397 5.96 13.80 -14.84
N ARG A 398 5.69 14.83 -14.02
CA ARG A 398 5.57 14.65 -12.57
C ARG A 398 4.21 14.01 -12.31
N ASP A 399 4.20 12.81 -11.75
CA ASP A 399 2.97 12.21 -11.21
C ASP A 399 2.38 13.20 -10.19
N GLU A 400 1.13 13.63 -10.37
CA GLU A 400 0.52 14.67 -9.54
C GLU A 400 0.46 14.26 -8.06
N THR A 401 0.41 12.95 -7.81
CA THR A 401 0.47 12.29 -6.49
C THR A 401 1.85 12.29 -5.82
N GLU A 402 2.97 12.44 -6.55
CA GLU A 402 4.32 12.59 -5.95
C GLU A 402 4.59 14.05 -5.49
N GLY A 403 3.54 14.90 -5.42
CA GLY A 403 3.69 16.34 -5.61
C GLY A 403 3.42 17.29 -4.44
N GLY A 404 2.71 16.91 -3.37
CA GLY A 404 2.13 17.86 -2.41
C GLY A 404 3.02 18.23 -1.20
N PRO A 405 3.38 19.51 -0.99
CA PRO A 405 3.90 19.96 0.31
C PRO A 405 2.74 19.96 1.33
N GLY A 406 2.67 18.92 2.15
CA GLY A 406 1.52 18.67 3.04
C GLY A 406 0.68 17.46 2.67
N SER A 407 1.00 16.71 1.60
CA SER A 407 0.40 15.39 1.36
C SER A 407 1.04 14.32 2.27
N GLY A 408 0.97 14.55 3.58
CA GLY A 408 1.19 13.56 4.64
C GLY A 408 0.04 12.54 4.70
N VAL A 409 -0.43 12.10 3.54
CA VAL A 409 -1.34 10.96 3.44
C VAL A 409 -0.56 9.77 3.98
N MET A 410 -1.01 9.25 5.13
CA MET A 410 -0.57 7.97 5.67
C MET A 410 -0.94 6.87 4.68
N THR A 411 -0.06 6.63 3.70
CA THR A 411 -0.04 5.40 2.92
C THR A 411 0.49 4.30 3.84
N GLY A 412 -0.33 3.92 4.83
CA GLY A 412 -0.22 2.62 5.49
C GLY A 412 -0.21 1.55 4.40
N GLY A 413 0.55 0.48 4.63
CA GLY A 413 1.17 -0.38 3.61
C GLY A 413 0.26 -0.95 2.53
N ALA A 414 -0.18 -0.11 1.60
CA ALA A 414 -0.78 -0.50 0.33
C ALA A 414 0.35 -0.99 -0.59
N SER A 415 0.91 -2.15 -0.23
CA SER A 415 1.80 -2.96 -1.04
C SER A 415 1.28 -2.93 -2.47
N ILE A 416 2.06 -2.33 -3.38
CA ILE A 416 1.70 -2.33 -4.80
C ILE A 416 1.81 -3.78 -5.26
N ARG A 417 0.69 -4.50 -5.18
CA ARG A 417 0.49 -5.81 -5.81
C ARG A 417 0.54 -5.57 -7.31
N ILE A 418 1.76 -5.56 -7.85
CA ILE A 418 2.00 -5.64 -9.28
C ILE A 418 1.30 -6.92 -9.74
N ASN A 419 0.17 -6.77 -10.42
CA ASN A 419 -0.50 -7.89 -11.05
C ASN A 419 0.40 -8.41 -12.17
N ARG A 420 1.06 -9.53 -11.87
CA ARG A 420 1.45 -10.55 -12.83
C ARG A 420 0.54 -11.77 -12.61
#